data_AF-A0A7X7P5I8-F1
#
_entry.id   AF-A0A7X7P5I8-F1
#
_cell.length_a   1.000
_cell.length_b   1.000
_cell.length_c   1.000
_cell.angle_alpha   90.00
_cell.angle_beta   90.00
_cell.angle_gamma   90.00
#
_symmetry.space_group_name_H-M   'P 1'
#
loop_
_entity.id
_entity.type
_entity.pdbx_description
1 polymer ?
#
loop_
_entity_poly.entity_id
_entity_poly.type
_entity_poly.pdbx_seq_one_letter_code
_entity_poly.pdbx_strand_id
1 'polypeptide(L)'
;MIRNLSILLVLGVIVGLPFVFRQETGVREWREGDPVLVVITPMNEAIRHEYALAFSRWHAERHGAPVKVDWRNIGGSTEISRYLTSEFTASFRSWWTGRGKPWRSDGGAIILNRSFKPDQKPDGVEDADWAQQVEMYRAFRETDDSTAFSSRIDMYFGGGAYDGDNATRQGLLVPAWGPGEIPPGLIATENGTELIPTGMSGETWRTPTWYGTTLSTFGICYNRDRLAAQGIEREPSQWADLADPRWFGTLGLADPTKSGSIAKAFETIVQVECRKAVEAAGFGGEIDGYEARIKAAGLAPGEMPEGVPTEYQQAVERGWANGLRLIQKIGANARYFTDSASKVPLDVGMGNAAAGLAIDFYGRYEAIVSNGDRGRDSMAYVTPRGESGVSADPISLLRGAPHRETAVRFIKFLLGEEGQKLWGYRVGEPGGPQKYALQRFPIRRDFYPSENPAFQAAYERHRAHTTDDLGEPVLNAYRLAEAYVYHSRWTAGYFGLFRDLIRAMCMDAGVELRAAWKEIIDAGGPAACPRAMAALERLPEVPEPLTWVSGLTMAKRHDRIDLLREWTIQFRAQYAEAARLARERARTDSPAGQERGSLEVRP
;
A
#
# COMPACT_ATOMS: atom_id res chain seq x y z
N MET A 1 -27.08 -54.20 18.01
CA MET A 1 -27.45 -53.72 16.65
C MET A 1 -27.93 -52.28 16.65
N ILE A 2 -28.93 -51.91 17.45
CA ILE A 2 -29.54 -50.56 17.45
C ILE A 2 -28.51 -49.43 17.66
N ARG A 3 -27.54 -49.60 18.57
CA ARG A 3 -26.48 -48.60 18.83
C ARG A 3 -25.54 -48.37 17.64
N ASN A 4 -25.23 -49.42 16.89
CA ASN A 4 -24.36 -49.31 15.70
C ASN A 4 -25.14 -48.71 14.54
N LEU A 5 -26.44 -49.01 14.43
CA LEU A 5 -27.33 -48.43 13.44
C LEU A 5 -27.49 -46.91 13.65
N SER A 6 -27.67 -46.45 14.91
CA SER A 6 -27.77 -45.03 15.23
C SER A 6 -26.49 -44.25 14.94
N ILE A 7 -25.31 -44.88 15.16
CA ILE A 7 -24.02 -44.27 14.82
C ILE A 7 -23.87 -44.12 13.30
N LEU A 8 -24.20 -45.16 12.54
CA LEU A 8 -24.15 -45.11 11.06
C LEU A 8 -25.14 -44.09 10.49
N LEU A 9 -26.30 -43.92 11.12
CA LEU A 9 -27.32 -42.95 10.69
C LEU A 9 -26.88 -41.51 10.98
N VAL A 10 -26.30 -41.24 12.16
CA VAL A 10 -25.70 -39.93 12.46
C VAL A 10 -24.51 -39.65 11.55
N LEU A 11 -23.66 -40.64 11.27
CA LEU A 11 -22.55 -40.49 10.33
C LEU A 11 -23.05 -40.20 8.92
N GLY A 12 -24.10 -40.89 8.47
CA GLY A 12 -24.75 -40.65 7.19
C GLY A 12 -25.36 -39.25 7.10
N VAL A 13 -25.94 -38.75 8.19
CA VAL A 13 -26.46 -37.37 8.28
C VAL A 13 -25.30 -36.36 8.24
N ILE A 14 -24.23 -36.56 9.01
CA ILE A 14 -23.05 -35.67 9.01
C ILE A 14 -22.38 -35.64 7.64
N VAL A 15 -22.28 -36.78 6.95
CA VAL A 15 -21.71 -36.87 5.60
C VAL A 15 -22.67 -36.28 4.57
N GLY A 16 -23.98 -36.45 4.73
CA GLY A 16 -25.00 -35.98 3.80
C GLY A 16 -25.31 -34.48 3.91
N LEU A 17 -25.23 -33.89 5.11
CA LEU A 17 -25.51 -32.48 5.41
C LEU A 17 -24.78 -31.52 4.44
N PRO A 18 -23.45 -31.64 4.22
CA PRO A 18 -22.73 -30.79 3.28
C PRO A 18 -23.26 -30.86 1.83
N PHE A 19 -23.80 -31.99 1.40
CA PHE A 19 -24.37 -32.16 0.05
C PHE A 19 -25.79 -31.60 -0.05
N VAL A 20 -26.59 -31.73 1.02
CA VAL A 20 -27.95 -31.17 1.10
C VAL A 20 -27.92 -29.64 1.17
N PHE A 21 -26.95 -29.07 1.90
CA PHE A 21 -26.75 -27.61 1.98
C PHE A 21 -25.80 -27.07 0.92
N ARG A 22 -25.44 -27.89 -0.07
CA ARG A 22 -24.61 -27.45 -1.18
C ARG A 22 -25.42 -26.48 -2.03
N GLN A 23 -25.09 -25.20 -1.96
CA GLN A 23 -25.69 -24.20 -2.84
C GLN A 23 -25.33 -24.54 -4.30
N GLU A 24 -26.35 -24.75 -5.13
CA GLU A 24 -26.18 -24.84 -6.57
C GLU A 24 -25.73 -23.48 -7.09
N THR A 25 -24.46 -23.37 -7.45
CA THR A 25 -23.88 -22.12 -7.95
C THR A 25 -24.25 -21.83 -9.40
N GLY A 26 -25.08 -22.67 -10.03
CA GLY A 26 -25.46 -22.56 -11.44
C GLY A 26 -24.31 -22.81 -12.44
N VAL A 27 -23.11 -23.15 -11.96
CA VAL A 27 -21.93 -23.44 -12.79
C VAL A 27 -21.71 -24.94 -12.81
N ARG A 28 -21.51 -25.53 -14.00
CA ARG A 28 -21.01 -26.90 -14.09
C ARG A 28 -19.70 -27.00 -13.31
N GLU A 29 -19.56 -28.04 -12.48
CA GLU A 29 -18.27 -28.33 -11.85
C GLU A 29 -17.17 -28.49 -12.91
N TRP A 30 -16.00 -27.94 -12.61
CA TRP A 30 -14.79 -28.13 -13.41
C TRP A 30 -14.47 -29.62 -13.55
N ARG A 31 -14.01 -30.01 -14.74
CA ARG A 31 -13.55 -31.36 -15.08
C ARG A 31 -12.14 -31.30 -15.64
N GLU A 32 -11.42 -32.41 -15.58
CA GLU A 32 -10.13 -32.54 -16.25
C GLU A 32 -10.27 -32.20 -17.74
N GLY A 33 -9.40 -31.31 -18.23
CA GLY A 33 -9.46 -30.73 -19.57
C GLY A 33 -10.14 -29.35 -19.67
N ASP A 34 -10.88 -28.91 -18.64
CA ASP A 34 -11.40 -27.53 -18.59
C ASP A 34 -10.25 -26.53 -18.34
N PRO A 35 -10.36 -25.28 -18.85
CA PRO A 35 -9.33 -24.26 -18.70
C PRO A 35 -8.93 -24.00 -17.25
N VAL A 36 -7.62 -23.81 -17.05
CA VAL A 36 -7.02 -23.45 -15.76
C VAL A 36 -6.43 -22.05 -15.86
N LEU A 37 -6.47 -21.32 -14.74
CA LEU A 37 -5.78 -20.05 -14.57
C LEU A 37 -5.05 -20.06 -13.22
N VAL A 38 -3.73 -19.89 -13.22
CA VAL A 38 -2.89 -19.89 -12.02
C VAL A 38 -2.54 -18.44 -11.65
N VAL A 39 -3.03 -17.97 -10.51
CA VAL A 39 -2.86 -16.57 -10.08
C VAL A 39 -2.14 -16.52 -8.73
N ILE A 40 -1.02 -15.82 -8.68
CA ILE A 40 -0.35 -15.48 -7.41
C ILE A 40 -0.90 -14.16 -6.89
N THR A 41 -1.25 -14.10 -5.60
CA THR A 41 -1.95 -12.92 -5.06
C THR A 41 -1.77 -12.77 -3.56
N PRO A 42 -1.66 -11.52 -3.04
CA PRO A 42 -1.77 -11.20 -1.63
C PRO A 42 -3.22 -10.86 -1.24
N MET A 43 -4.18 -10.94 -2.17
CA MET A 43 -5.57 -10.62 -1.90
C MET A 43 -6.22 -11.62 -0.93
N ASN A 44 -7.17 -11.12 -0.15
CA ASN A 44 -7.86 -11.91 0.87
C ASN A 44 -8.80 -12.96 0.26
N GLU A 45 -9.32 -13.85 1.11
CA GLU A 45 -10.21 -14.94 0.68
C GLU A 45 -11.50 -14.45 0.03
N ALA A 46 -12.06 -13.33 0.50
CA ALA A 46 -13.30 -12.78 -0.04
C ALA A 46 -13.16 -12.46 -1.54
N ILE A 47 -12.10 -11.74 -1.92
CA ILE A 47 -11.85 -11.37 -3.32
C ILE A 47 -11.61 -12.63 -4.16
N ARG A 48 -10.76 -13.54 -3.68
CA ARG A 48 -10.44 -14.78 -4.40
C ARG A 48 -11.68 -15.63 -4.67
N HIS A 49 -12.57 -15.73 -3.69
CA HIS A 49 -13.82 -16.48 -3.81
C HIS A 49 -14.77 -15.86 -4.84
N GLU A 50 -15.09 -14.57 -4.69
CA GLU A 50 -16.06 -13.88 -5.55
C GLU A 50 -15.58 -13.84 -7.01
N TYR A 51 -14.30 -13.52 -7.25
CA TYR A 51 -13.77 -13.45 -8.60
C TYR A 51 -13.62 -14.82 -9.25
N ALA A 52 -13.24 -15.87 -8.51
CA ALA A 52 -13.19 -17.21 -9.09
C ALA A 52 -14.57 -17.66 -9.56
N LEU A 53 -15.60 -17.44 -8.74
CA LEU A 53 -16.96 -17.83 -9.07
C LEU A 53 -17.52 -17.04 -10.25
N ALA A 54 -17.39 -15.71 -10.20
CA ALA A 54 -17.93 -14.83 -11.22
C ALA A 54 -17.20 -14.99 -12.57
N PHE A 55 -15.88 -15.11 -12.56
CA PHE A 55 -15.13 -15.33 -13.79
C PHE A 55 -15.42 -16.70 -14.41
N SER A 56 -15.55 -17.74 -13.59
CA SER A 56 -15.89 -19.08 -14.09
C SER A 56 -17.25 -19.09 -14.80
N ARG A 57 -18.25 -18.39 -14.25
CA ARG A 57 -19.56 -18.17 -14.91
C ARG A 57 -19.44 -17.38 -16.20
N TRP A 58 -18.82 -16.21 -16.11
CA TRP A 58 -18.62 -15.31 -17.23
C TRP A 58 -17.94 -16.02 -18.41
N HIS A 59 -16.93 -16.84 -18.10
CA HIS A 59 -16.19 -17.60 -19.11
C HIS A 59 -17.02 -18.78 -19.66
N ALA A 60 -17.81 -19.46 -18.83
CA ALA A 60 -18.73 -20.51 -19.32
C ALA A 60 -19.77 -19.95 -20.30
N GLU A 61 -20.34 -18.78 -19.99
CA GLU A 61 -21.35 -18.11 -20.81
C GLU A 61 -20.78 -17.60 -22.15
N ARG A 62 -19.56 -17.03 -22.14
CA ARG A 62 -18.96 -16.38 -23.33
C ARG A 62 -18.01 -17.24 -24.13
N HIS A 63 -17.43 -18.25 -23.50
CA HIS A 63 -16.38 -19.09 -24.09
C HIS A 63 -16.69 -20.59 -23.98
N GLY A 64 -17.87 -20.97 -23.46
CA GLY A 64 -18.40 -22.33 -23.51
C GLY A 64 -17.85 -23.31 -22.46
N ALA A 65 -16.95 -22.87 -21.57
CA ALA A 65 -16.40 -23.72 -20.51
C ALA A 65 -16.14 -22.92 -19.22
N PRO A 66 -16.33 -23.49 -18.02
CA PRO A 66 -15.91 -22.86 -16.78
C PRO A 66 -14.38 -22.84 -16.65
N VAL A 67 -13.84 -21.90 -15.89
CA VAL A 67 -12.40 -21.84 -15.56
C VAL A 67 -12.18 -22.26 -14.12
N LYS A 68 -11.15 -23.08 -13.88
CA LYS A 68 -10.59 -23.30 -12.54
C LYS A 68 -9.52 -22.25 -12.27
N VAL A 69 -9.80 -21.35 -11.33
CA VAL A 69 -8.79 -20.40 -10.83
C VAL A 69 -8.04 -21.04 -9.66
N ASP A 70 -6.76 -21.33 -9.90
CA ASP A 70 -5.81 -21.84 -8.90
C ASP A 70 -5.07 -20.67 -8.24
N TRP A 71 -5.52 -20.32 -7.03
CA TRP A 71 -4.96 -19.22 -6.26
C TRP A 71 -3.73 -19.64 -5.47
N ARG A 72 -2.56 -19.10 -5.85
CA ARG A 72 -1.31 -19.23 -5.09
C ARG A 72 -1.22 -18.12 -4.06
N ASN A 73 -1.49 -18.48 -2.80
CA ASN A 73 -1.30 -17.60 -1.65
C ASN A 73 -0.08 -18.06 -0.85
N ILE A 74 0.99 -17.26 -0.91
CA ILE A 74 2.27 -17.57 -0.26
C ILE A 74 2.73 -16.46 0.70
N GLY A 75 1.89 -15.45 0.94
CA GLY A 75 2.21 -14.30 1.78
C GLY A 75 1.89 -12.96 1.13
N GLY A 76 2.52 -11.89 1.62
CA GLY A 76 2.36 -10.54 1.10
C GLY A 76 3.15 -10.30 -0.19
N SER A 77 3.09 -9.06 -0.71
CA SER A 77 3.77 -8.69 -1.96
C SER A 77 5.30 -8.89 -1.90
N THR A 78 5.90 -8.78 -0.71
CA THR A 78 7.34 -9.03 -0.52
C THR A 78 7.69 -10.50 -0.71
N GLU A 79 6.93 -11.41 -0.10
CA GLU A 79 7.12 -12.86 -0.27
C GLU A 79 6.86 -13.29 -1.72
N ILE A 80 5.81 -12.74 -2.34
CA ILE A 80 5.49 -12.98 -3.76
C ILE A 80 6.62 -12.53 -4.67
N SER A 81 7.15 -11.32 -4.46
CA SER A 81 8.27 -10.81 -5.27
C SER A 81 9.50 -11.71 -5.15
N ARG A 82 9.88 -12.12 -3.93
CA ARG A 82 11.01 -13.03 -3.70
C ARG A 82 10.80 -14.36 -4.40
N TYR A 83 9.63 -14.98 -4.23
CA TYR A 83 9.29 -16.23 -4.88
C TYR A 83 9.39 -16.14 -6.40
N LEU A 84 8.75 -15.15 -7.03
CA LEU A 84 8.80 -14.94 -8.48
C LEU A 84 10.24 -14.75 -8.95
N THR A 85 11.05 -13.93 -8.27
CA THR A 85 12.46 -13.73 -8.65
C THR A 85 13.28 -15.01 -8.59
N SER A 86 13.05 -15.86 -7.58
CA SER A 86 13.71 -17.16 -7.46
C SER A 86 13.29 -18.13 -8.57
N GLU A 87 11.97 -18.27 -8.82
CA GLU A 87 11.44 -19.17 -9.85
C GLU A 87 11.92 -18.76 -11.26
N PHE A 88 11.83 -17.47 -11.60
CA PHE A 88 12.31 -16.98 -12.89
C PHE A 88 13.82 -17.15 -13.05
N THR A 89 14.61 -16.89 -12.01
CA THR A 89 16.07 -17.08 -12.08
C THR A 89 16.42 -18.55 -12.28
N ALA A 90 15.78 -19.47 -11.55
CA ALA A 90 16.04 -20.89 -11.66
C ALA A 90 15.61 -21.44 -13.03
N SER A 91 14.41 -21.08 -13.49
CA SER A 91 13.87 -21.53 -14.78
C SER A 91 14.67 -20.98 -15.96
N PHE A 92 15.00 -19.68 -15.95
CA PHE A 92 15.84 -19.07 -16.97
C PHE A 92 17.25 -19.66 -16.99
N ARG A 93 17.86 -19.89 -15.81
CA ARG A 93 19.17 -20.56 -15.72
C ARG A 93 19.14 -21.92 -16.38
N SER A 94 18.13 -22.74 -16.09
CA SER A 94 17.97 -24.07 -16.69
C SER A 94 17.91 -23.99 -18.21
N TRP A 95 17.05 -23.11 -18.74
CA TRP A 95 16.91 -22.87 -20.18
C TRP A 95 18.22 -22.38 -20.82
N TRP A 96 18.89 -21.40 -20.19
CA TRP A 96 20.14 -20.82 -20.65
C TRP A 96 21.25 -21.87 -20.75
N THR A 97 21.44 -22.67 -19.69
CA THR A 97 22.44 -23.74 -19.69
C THR A 97 22.08 -24.89 -20.62
N GLY A 98 20.79 -25.19 -20.79
CA GLY A 98 20.31 -26.19 -21.75
C GLY A 98 20.65 -25.84 -23.20
N ARG A 99 20.88 -24.56 -23.50
CA ARG A 99 21.36 -24.07 -24.80
C ARG A 99 22.88 -24.06 -24.94
N GLY A 100 23.60 -24.68 -24.01
CA GLY A 100 25.06 -24.74 -24.00
C GLY A 100 25.73 -23.43 -23.58
N LYS A 101 24.98 -22.46 -23.05
CA LYS A 101 25.55 -21.18 -22.59
C LYS A 101 25.95 -21.28 -21.11
N PRO A 102 27.16 -20.82 -20.72
CA PRO A 102 27.60 -20.88 -19.33
C PRO A 102 26.76 -19.93 -18.46
N TRP A 103 26.44 -20.38 -17.24
CA TRP A 103 25.76 -19.55 -16.25
C TRP A 103 26.78 -18.74 -15.44
N ARG A 104 26.59 -17.42 -15.39
CA ARG A 104 27.41 -16.53 -14.58
C ARG A 104 26.99 -16.55 -13.11
N SER A 105 27.93 -16.34 -12.19
CA SER A 105 27.63 -16.26 -10.75
C SER A 105 26.66 -15.10 -10.41
N ASP A 106 26.76 -13.99 -11.13
CA ASP A 106 25.92 -12.80 -11.03
C ASP A 106 24.71 -12.82 -11.98
N GLY A 107 24.44 -13.94 -12.68
CA GLY A 107 23.41 -14.04 -13.72
C GLY A 107 22.01 -13.62 -13.26
N GLY A 108 21.61 -14.01 -12.04
CA GLY A 108 20.34 -13.59 -11.44
C GLY A 108 20.26 -12.08 -11.19
N ALA A 109 21.37 -11.48 -10.74
CA ALA A 109 21.45 -10.05 -10.54
C ALA A 109 21.37 -9.29 -11.87
N ILE A 110 21.98 -9.81 -12.95
CA ILE A 110 21.93 -9.23 -14.30
C ILE A 110 20.49 -9.25 -14.84
N ILE A 111 19.85 -10.44 -14.90
CA ILE A 111 18.53 -10.55 -15.55
C ILE A 111 17.44 -9.80 -14.78
N LEU A 112 17.57 -9.64 -13.46
CA LEU A 112 16.59 -8.92 -12.64
C LEU A 112 16.99 -7.46 -12.37
N ASN A 113 18.07 -6.97 -12.96
CA ASN A 113 18.54 -5.60 -12.75
C ASN A 113 17.51 -4.59 -13.31
N ARG A 114 17.00 -3.73 -12.43
CA ARG A 114 15.94 -2.74 -12.74
C ARG A 114 16.44 -1.51 -13.48
N SER A 115 17.76 -1.28 -13.46
CA SER A 115 18.41 -0.07 -13.96
C SER A 115 19.52 -0.37 -14.96
N PHE A 116 19.57 -1.61 -15.47
CA PHE A 116 20.57 -2.01 -16.46
C PHE A 116 20.30 -1.31 -17.79
N LYS A 117 21.35 -0.65 -18.31
CA LYS A 117 21.30 0.09 -19.56
C LYS A 117 22.17 -0.64 -20.59
N PRO A 118 21.60 -1.51 -21.44
CA PRO A 118 22.38 -2.35 -22.34
C PRO A 118 23.23 -1.56 -23.34
N ASP A 119 22.85 -0.31 -23.61
CA ASP A 119 23.52 0.57 -24.56
C ASP A 119 24.52 1.54 -23.89
N GLN A 120 24.71 1.44 -22.57
CA GLN A 120 25.64 2.27 -21.80
C GLN A 120 26.58 1.38 -20.99
N LYS A 121 27.70 0.97 -21.60
CA LYS A 121 28.73 0.17 -20.94
C LYS A 121 29.39 0.98 -19.82
N PRO A 122 29.46 0.47 -18.57
CA PRO A 122 30.20 1.12 -17.50
C PRO A 122 31.72 1.14 -17.76
N ASP A 123 32.40 2.17 -17.28
CA ASP A 123 33.87 2.24 -17.30
C ASP A 123 34.48 1.10 -16.48
N GLY A 124 35.57 0.52 -16.98
CA GLY A 124 36.28 -0.58 -16.31
C GLY A 124 35.65 -1.98 -16.47
N VAL A 125 34.57 -2.11 -17.25
CA VAL A 125 34.02 -3.43 -17.63
C VAL A 125 34.57 -3.84 -19.00
N GLU A 126 35.18 -5.03 -19.07
CA GLU A 126 35.71 -5.62 -20.30
C GLU A 126 34.61 -5.86 -21.34
N ASP A 127 34.91 -5.66 -22.62
CA ASP A 127 33.91 -5.73 -23.70
C ASP A 127 33.24 -7.10 -23.81
N ALA A 128 34.02 -8.18 -23.65
CA ALA A 128 33.50 -9.54 -23.69
C ALA A 128 32.61 -9.88 -22.48
N ASP A 129 32.91 -9.30 -21.32
CA ASP A 129 32.08 -9.46 -20.11
C ASP A 129 30.76 -8.69 -20.28
N TRP A 130 30.84 -7.43 -20.71
CA TRP A 130 29.67 -6.59 -20.99
C TRP A 130 28.74 -7.22 -22.03
N ALA A 131 29.29 -7.73 -23.14
CA ALA A 131 28.51 -8.39 -24.17
C ALA A 131 27.70 -9.58 -23.62
N GLN A 132 28.27 -10.37 -22.71
CA GLN A 132 27.55 -11.47 -22.05
C GLN A 132 26.46 -10.96 -21.11
N GLN A 133 26.71 -9.90 -20.34
CA GLN A 133 25.69 -9.30 -19.47
C GLN A 133 24.50 -8.79 -20.29
N VAL A 134 24.79 -8.07 -21.39
CA VAL A 134 23.77 -7.57 -22.33
C VAL A 134 23.00 -8.73 -22.96
N GLU A 135 23.68 -9.78 -23.40
CA GLU A 135 23.04 -10.96 -23.99
C GLU A 135 22.07 -11.63 -23.01
N MET A 136 22.49 -11.90 -21.77
CA MET A 136 21.63 -12.49 -20.74
C MET A 136 20.44 -11.59 -20.42
N TYR A 137 20.68 -10.28 -20.25
CA TYR A 137 19.66 -9.30 -19.94
C TYR A 137 18.57 -9.22 -21.03
N ARG A 138 18.99 -9.17 -22.30
CA ARG A 138 18.10 -9.13 -23.47
C ARG A 138 17.37 -10.45 -23.63
N ALA A 139 18.07 -11.58 -23.58
CA ALA A 139 17.47 -12.91 -23.73
C ALA A 139 16.33 -13.16 -22.72
N PHE A 140 16.48 -12.72 -21.47
CA PHE A 140 15.42 -12.81 -20.47
C PHE A 140 14.20 -11.95 -20.83
N ARG A 141 14.39 -10.72 -21.32
CA ARG A 141 13.31 -9.75 -21.59
C ARG A 141 12.62 -9.94 -22.94
N GLU A 142 13.32 -10.51 -23.90
CA GLU A 142 12.83 -10.71 -25.27
C GLU A 142 12.14 -12.08 -25.44
N THR A 143 12.33 -13.00 -24.49
CA THR A 143 11.65 -14.30 -24.50
C THR A 143 10.37 -14.23 -23.67
N ASP A 144 9.22 -14.38 -24.30
CA ASP A 144 7.90 -14.53 -23.65
C ASP A 144 7.25 -15.85 -24.12
N ASP A 145 7.86 -16.96 -23.72
CA ASP A 145 7.47 -18.31 -24.15
C ASP A 145 7.53 -19.26 -22.95
N SER A 146 6.37 -19.82 -22.58
CA SER A 146 6.24 -20.74 -21.44
C SER A 146 7.03 -22.05 -21.62
N THR A 147 7.32 -22.45 -22.87
CA THR A 147 8.11 -23.65 -23.19
C THR A 147 9.62 -23.39 -23.09
N ALA A 148 10.04 -22.14 -23.18
CA ALA A 148 11.42 -21.73 -22.96
C ALA A 148 11.73 -21.69 -21.46
N PHE A 149 11.08 -20.78 -20.72
CA PHE A 149 11.15 -20.73 -19.27
C PHE A 149 9.88 -20.06 -18.72
N SER A 150 9.49 -20.44 -17.51
CA SER A 150 8.28 -19.95 -16.88
C SER A 150 8.35 -20.14 -15.37
N SER A 151 7.66 -19.26 -14.63
CA SER A 151 7.32 -19.47 -13.21
C SER A 151 6.19 -20.49 -13.03
N ARG A 152 5.55 -20.94 -14.13
CA ARG A 152 4.32 -21.75 -14.16
C ARG A 152 3.09 -21.07 -13.54
N ILE A 153 3.18 -19.76 -13.33
CA ILE A 153 2.10 -18.91 -12.86
C ILE A 153 1.74 -17.95 -14.00
N ASP A 154 0.45 -17.73 -14.21
CA ASP A 154 -0.03 -16.91 -15.31
C ASP A 154 -0.03 -15.42 -14.95
N MET A 155 -0.43 -15.10 -13.72
CA MET A 155 -0.76 -13.74 -13.34
C MET A 155 -0.33 -13.39 -11.93
N TYR A 156 0.00 -12.12 -11.72
CA TYR A 156 0.14 -11.50 -10.41
C TYR A 156 -1.02 -10.53 -10.19
N PHE A 157 -1.88 -10.80 -9.20
CA PHE A 157 -3.07 -10.00 -8.89
C PHE A 157 -2.97 -9.38 -7.50
N GLY A 158 -3.02 -8.06 -7.41
CA GLY A 158 -2.92 -7.29 -6.17
C GLY A 158 -1.50 -6.82 -5.85
N GLY A 159 -1.33 -6.30 -4.64
CA GLY A 159 -0.17 -5.46 -4.31
C GLY A 159 -0.48 -3.98 -4.59
N GLY A 160 0.53 -3.12 -4.50
CA GLY A 160 0.41 -1.72 -4.91
C GLY A 160 1.06 -1.45 -6.26
N ALA A 161 0.83 -0.26 -6.84
CA ALA A 161 1.51 0.20 -8.05
C ALA A 161 3.05 0.03 -7.99
N TYR A 162 3.64 0.27 -6.81
CA TYR A 162 5.06 0.02 -6.54
C TYR A 162 5.52 -1.41 -6.86
N ASP A 163 4.71 -2.41 -6.50
CA ASP A 163 5.02 -3.82 -6.73
C ASP A 163 4.93 -4.15 -8.24
N GLY A 164 3.89 -3.64 -8.90
CA GLY A 164 3.71 -3.74 -10.35
C GLY A 164 4.88 -3.12 -11.11
N ASP A 165 5.25 -1.89 -10.80
CA ASP A 165 6.36 -1.17 -11.42
C ASP A 165 7.72 -1.86 -11.20
N ASN A 166 7.95 -2.41 -10.01
CA ASN A 166 9.15 -3.19 -9.74
C ASN A 166 9.21 -4.47 -10.57
N ALA A 167 8.11 -5.22 -10.63
CA ALA A 167 8.04 -6.44 -11.43
C ALA A 167 8.22 -6.14 -12.93
N THR A 168 7.67 -5.02 -13.43
CA THR A 168 7.92 -4.52 -14.79
C THR A 168 9.40 -4.23 -15.02
N ARG A 169 10.05 -3.45 -14.14
CA ARG A 169 11.49 -3.12 -14.28
C ARG A 169 12.40 -4.34 -14.17
N GLN A 170 12.01 -5.34 -13.39
CA GLN A 170 12.69 -6.63 -13.31
C GLN A 170 12.49 -7.50 -14.56
N GLY A 171 11.60 -7.10 -15.48
CA GLY A 171 11.28 -7.86 -16.68
C GLY A 171 10.34 -9.03 -16.44
N LEU A 172 9.71 -9.15 -15.26
CA LEU A 172 8.84 -10.28 -14.91
C LEU A 172 7.46 -10.19 -15.59
N LEU A 173 7.02 -8.98 -15.91
CA LEU A 173 5.71 -8.70 -16.50
C LEU A 173 5.83 -8.48 -18.01
N VAL A 174 4.78 -8.84 -18.73
CA VAL A 174 4.61 -8.60 -20.16
C VAL A 174 3.26 -7.93 -20.43
N PRO A 175 3.13 -7.12 -21.50
CA PRO A 175 1.85 -6.54 -21.87
C PRO A 175 0.81 -7.62 -22.15
N ALA A 176 -0.43 -7.40 -21.69
CA ALA A 176 -1.55 -8.29 -22.01
C ALA A 176 -1.98 -8.16 -23.48
N TRP A 177 -1.83 -6.94 -24.03
CA TRP A 177 -2.14 -6.57 -25.40
C TRP A 177 -0.98 -5.79 -26.01
N GLY A 178 -0.78 -5.91 -27.33
CA GLY A 178 0.13 -5.04 -28.06
C GLY A 178 -0.34 -3.58 -28.07
N PRO A 179 0.53 -2.64 -28.48
CA PRO A 179 0.16 -1.24 -28.63
C PRO A 179 -1.07 -1.07 -29.54
N GLY A 180 -2.14 -0.46 -29.02
CA GLY A 180 -3.39 -0.24 -29.76
C GLY A 180 -4.32 -1.47 -29.85
N GLU A 181 -3.97 -2.59 -29.23
CA GLU A 181 -4.76 -3.84 -29.28
C GLU A 181 -5.68 -4.03 -28.06
N ILE A 182 -5.73 -3.06 -27.15
CA ILE A 182 -6.63 -3.12 -26.00
C ILE A 182 -8.08 -3.07 -26.52
N PRO A 183 -8.96 -4.01 -26.13
CA PRO A 183 -10.32 -4.06 -26.63
C PRO A 183 -11.09 -2.74 -26.41
N PRO A 184 -11.83 -2.24 -27.43
CA PRO A 184 -12.73 -1.10 -27.25
C PRO A 184 -13.73 -1.34 -26.12
N GLY A 185 -14.09 -0.27 -25.40
CA GLY A 185 -15.01 -0.32 -24.24
C GLY A 185 -14.38 -0.80 -22.93
N LEU A 186 -13.09 -1.19 -22.94
CA LEU A 186 -12.41 -1.69 -21.74
C LEU A 186 -11.80 -0.57 -20.89
N ILE A 187 -10.86 0.18 -21.47
CA ILE A 187 -10.19 1.32 -20.82
C ILE A 187 -10.69 2.68 -21.32
N ALA A 188 -11.35 2.70 -22.48
CA ALA A 188 -12.01 3.84 -23.08
C ALA A 188 -13.24 3.34 -23.83
N THR A 189 -14.26 4.19 -23.92
CA THR A 189 -15.44 3.95 -24.76
C THR A 189 -15.06 3.82 -26.24
N GLU A 190 -15.98 3.34 -27.07
CA GLU A 190 -15.75 3.23 -28.53
C GLU A 190 -15.40 4.57 -29.18
N ASN A 191 -15.89 5.69 -28.62
CA ASN A 191 -15.60 7.05 -29.09
C ASN A 191 -14.34 7.66 -28.46
N GLY A 192 -13.55 6.89 -27.72
CA GLY A 192 -12.29 7.32 -27.13
C GLY A 192 -12.40 8.07 -25.79
N THR A 193 -13.61 8.28 -25.25
CA THR A 193 -13.77 8.83 -23.89
C THR A 193 -13.21 7.82 -22.87
N GLU A 194 -12.30 8.27 -22.02
CA GLU A 194 -11.59 7.40 -21.09
C GLU A 194 -12.51 6.86 -19.99
N LEU A 195 -12.45 5.53 -19.77
CA LEU A 195 -13.15 4.82 -18.69
C LEU A 195 -12.20 4.57 -17.52
N ILE A 196 -10.94 4.22 -17.81
CA ILE A 196 -9.91 3.95 -16.80
C ILE A 196 -8.68 4.77 -17.18
N PRO A 197 -8.39 5.86 -16.45
CA PRO A 197 -7.24 6.71 -16.76
C PRO A 197 -5.91 6.02 -16.51
N THR A 198 -4.86 6.50 -17.19
CA THR A 198 -3.47 6.06 -16.93
C THR A 198 -3.07 6.31 -15.48
N GLY A 199 -3.61 7.36 -14.89
CA GLY A 199 -3.37 7.80 -13.53
C GLY A 199 -4.10 9.11 -13.25
N MET A 200 -4.04 9.56 -12.00
CA MET A 200 -4.62 10.83 -11.58
C MET A 200 -3.77 11.43 -10.48
N SER A 201 -3.55 12.75 -10.53
CA SER A 201 -2.85 13.52 -9.49
C SER A 201 -1.51 12.89 -9.05
N GLY A 202 -0.71 12.44 -10.03
CA GLY A 202 0.60 11.84 -9.79
C GLY A 202 0.61 10.35 -9.42
N GLU A 203 -0.55 9.75 -9.13
CA GLU A 203 -0.67 8.30 -8.92
C GLU A 203 -0.89 7.58 -10.26
N THR A 204 -0.14 6.49 -10.50
CA THR A 204 -0.32 5.63 -11.68
C THR A 204 -1.43 4.63 -11.40
N TRP A 205 -2.38 4.50 -12.32
CA TRP A 205 -3.47 3.53 -12.23
C TRP A 205 -3.39 2.43 -13.29
N ARG A 206 -2.67 2.64 -14.40
CA ARG A 206 -2.33 1.58 -15.34
C ARG A 206 -1.06 1.91 -16.12
N THR A 207 -0.37 0.86 -16.54
CA THR A 207 0.80 0.91 -17.42
C THR A 207 0.57 -0.05 -18.60
N PRO A 208 1.52 -0.15 -19.55
CA PRO A 208 1.44 -1.18 -20.59
C PRO A 208 1.49 -2.63 -20.05
N THR A 209 2.03 -2.85 -18.86
CA THR A 209 2.32 -4.20 -18.31
C THR A 209 1.46 -4.59 -17.11
N TRP A 210 0.75 -3.63 -16.51
CA TRP A 210 -0.15 -3.88 -15.39
C TRP A 210 -1.32 -2.90 -15.41
N TYR A 211 -2.49 -3.32 -14.93
CA TYR A 211 -3.71 -2.54 -14.97
C TYR A 211 -4.35 -2.46 -13.59
N GLY A 212 -4.71 -1.27 -13.13
CA GLY A 212 -5.49 -1.09 -11.91
C GLY A 212 -6.87 -1.71 -12.05
N THR A 213 -7.29 -2.46 -11.02
CA THR A 213 -8.58 -3.17 -11.01
C THR A 213 -9.59 -2.55 -10.05
N THR A 214 -9.12 -1.90 -9.00
CA THR A 214 -9.92 -1.21 -7.98
C THR A 214 -9.07 -0.08 -7.42
N LEU A 215 -9.74 0.94 -6.88
CA LEU A 215 -9.11 2.04 -6.17
C LEU A 215 -9.19 1.81 -4.66
N SER A 216 -8.20 2.35 -3.96
CA SER A 216 -8.13 2.34 -2.51
C SER A 216 -7.59 3.67 -1.99
N THR A 217 -8.11 4.07 -0.85
CA THR A 217 -7.67 5.23 -0.07
C THR A 217 -7.20 4.80 1.31
N PHE A 218 -6.44 5.67 1.97
CA PHE A 218 -5.89 5.42 3.28
C PHE A 218 -6.42 6.46 4.26
N GLY A 219 -6.78 6.03 5.45
CA GLY A 219 -7.45 6.91 6.37
C GLY A 219 -7.38 6.46 7.81
N ILE A 220 -8.27 7.03 8.60
CA ILE A 220 -8.33 6.89 10.04
C ILE A 220 -9.64 6.18 10.37
N CYS A 221 -9.55 5.02 11.00
CA CYS A 221 -10.69 4.43 11.70
C CYS A 221 -10.65 4.88 13.15
N TYR A 222 -11.81 5.17 13.74
CA TYR A 222 -11.90 5.64 15.12
C TYR A 222 -13.21 5.21 15.80
N ASN A 223 -13.19 5.17 17.13
CA ASN A 223 -14.32 4.76 17.97
C ASN A 223 -14.79 5.93 18.86
N ARG A 224 -15.97 6.48 18.56
CA ARG A 224 -16.55 7.65 19.24
C ARG A 224 -16.71 7.48 20.74
N ASP A 225 -17.05 6.28 21.20
CA ASP A 225 -17.17 5.99 22.64
C ASP A 225 -15.80 6.12 23.33
N ARG A 226 -14.73 5.71 22.64
CA ARG A 226 -13.35 5.84 23.13
C ARG A 226 -12.84 7.28 23.06
N LEU A 227 -13.17 8.03 22.01
CA LEU A 227 -12.84 9.45 21.90
C LEU A 227 -13.45 10.22 23.08
N ALA A 228 -14.74 10.01 23.36
CA ALA A 228 -15.42 10.62 24.50
C ALA A 228 -14.76 10.25 25.83
N ALA A 229 -14.39 8.98 26.02
CA ALA A 229 -13.68 8.53 27.22
C ALA A 229 -12.28 9.17 27.40
N GLN A 230 -11.66 9.62 26.31
CA GLN A 230 -10.35 10.29 26.32
C GLN A 230 -10.45 11.83 26.35
N GLY A 231 -11.66 12.40 26.39
CA GLY A 231 -11.84 13.86 26.32
C GLY A 231 -11.42 14.44 24.95
N ILE A 232 -11.60 13.67 23.88
CA ILE A 232 -11.35 14.08 22.51
C ILE A 232 -12.71 14.46 21.90
N GLU A 233 -12.95 15.77 21.78
CA GLU A 233 -14.26 16.30 21.38
C GLU A 233 -14.52 16.27 19.87
N ARG A 234 -13.45 16.22 19.07
CA ARG A 234 -13.52 16.28 17.62
C ARG A 234 -13.06 14.97 17.01
N GLU A 235 -13.82 14.49 16.04
CA GLU A 235 -13.40 13.37 15.21
C GLU A 235 -12.11 13.74 14.45
N PRO A 236 -11.16 12.79 14.31
CA PRO A 236 -9.96 13.04 13.54
C PRO A 236 -10.35 13.25 12.08
N SER A 237 -9.72 14.23 11.44
CA SER A 237 -9.94 14.58 10.02
C SER A 237 -8.64 14.73 9.24
N GLN A 238 -7.51 14.80 9.96
CA GLN A 238 -6.16 14.95 9.43
C GLN A 238 -5.21 13.99 10.14
N TRP A 239 -4.10 13.63 9.50
CA TRP A 239 -3.10 12.77 10.12
C TRP A 239 -2.49 13.37 11.39
N ALA A 240 -2.34 14.69 11.40
CA ALA A 240 -1.80 15.45 12.53
C ALA A 240 -2.63 15.31 13.82
N ASP A 241 -3.94 15.04 13.69
CA ASP A 241 -4.83 14.88 14.85
C ASP A 241 -4.40 13.70 15.73
N LEU A 242 -3.82 12.64 15.13
CA LEU A 242 -3.35 11.45 15.84
C LEU A 242 -2.06 11.69 16.66
N ALA A 243 -1.40 12.83 16.50
CA ALA A 243 -0.23 13.22 17.29
C ALA A 243 -0.59 13.96 18.59
N ASP A 244 -1.87 14.28 18.82
CA ASP A 244 -2.32 14.87 20.08
C ASP A 244 -2.00 13.93 21.25
N PRO A 245 -1.35 14.41 22.34
CA PRO A 245 -0.98 13.55 23.46
C PRO A 245 -2.16 12.87 24.18
N ARG A 246 -3.40 13.34 23.99
CA ARG A 246 -4.61 12.68 24.51
C ARG A 246 -4.82 11.28 23.93
N TRP A 247 -4.24 10.97 22.78
CA TRP A 247 -4.26 9.62 22.19
C TRP A 247 -3.26 8.65 22.81
N PHE A 248 -2.53 9.06 23.85
CA PHE A 248 -1.45 8.25 24.41
C PHE A 248 -1.92 6.84 24.83
N GLY A 249 -1.30 5.82 24.23
CA GLY A 249 -1.55 4.42 24.55
C GLY A 249 -2.86 3.86 24.00
N THR A 250 -3.53 4.55 23.07
CA THR A 250 -4.81 4.11 22.50
C THR A 250 -4.85 3.93 20.99
N LEU A 251 -3.77 4.28 20.27
CA LEU A 251 -3.73 4.07 18.83
C LEU A 251 -3.35 2.63 18.45
N GLY A 252 -4.13 2.00 17.58
CA GLY A 252 -3.76 0.74 16.93
C GLY A 252 -2.98 1.03 15.65
N LEU A 253 -1.74 0.56 15.55
CA LEU A 253 -0.90 0.69 14.36
C LEU A 253 -0.48 -0.69 13.85
N ALA A 254 -0.08 -0.78 12.58
CA ALA A 254 0.47 -2.01 12.00
C ALA A 254 1.92 -1.82 11.55
N ASP A 255 2.68 -2.91 11.54
CA ASP A 255 4.08 -2.92 11.09
C ASP A 255 4.15 -2.61 9.58
N PRO A 256 4.75 -1.47 9.18
CA PRO A 256 4.89 -1.14 7.77
C PRO A 256 5.81 -2.11 7.04
N THR A 257 6.70 -2.84 7.71
CA THR A 257 7.54 -3.89 7.10
C THR A 257 6.75 -5.15 6.72
N LYS A 258 5.53 -5.31 7.21
CA LYS A 258 4.61 -6.42 6.90
C LYS A 258 3.44 -6.00 6.02
N SER A 259 3.00 -4.76 6.10
CA SER A 259 1.86 -4.24 5.34
C SER A 259 2.27 -3.17 4.33
N GLY A 260 2.04 -3.44 3.04
CA GLY A 260 2.24 -2.45 1.97
C GLY A 260 1.29 -1.25 2.07
N SER A 261 0.03 -1.48 2.44
CA SER A 261 -0.97 -0.42 2.60
C SER A 261 -0.62 0.55 3.73
N ILE A 262 -0.14 0.04 4.86
CA ILE A 262 0.25 0.88 5.99
C ILE A 262 1.58 1.60 5.71
N ALA A 263 2.52 0.97 4.99
CA ALA A 263 3.70 1.67 4.49
C ALA A 263 3.34 2.84 3.57
N LYS A 264 2.35 2.67 2.67
CA LYS A 264 1.84 3.76 1.83
C LYS A 264 1.14 4.85 2.65
N ALA A 265 0.37 4.50 3.68
CA ALA A 265 -0.25 5.50 4.55
C ALA A 265 0.80 6.35 5.29
N PHE A 266 1.86 5.72 5.83
CA PHE A 266 2.98 6.47 6.43
C PHE A 266 3.75 7.32 5.42
N GLU A 267 4.03 6.81 4.21
CA GLU A 267 4.61 7.63 3.14
C GLU A 267 3.74 8.86 2.83
N THR A 268 2.42 8.67 2.77
CA THR A 268 1.46 9.72 2.48
C THR A 268 1.52 10.84 3.51
N ILE A 269 1.69 10.51 4.80
CA ILE A 269 1.92 11.51 5.86
C ILE A 269 3.14 12.38 5.51
N VAL A 270 4.24 11.79 5.06
CA VAL A 270 5.44 12.54 4.67
C VAL A 270 5.20 13.41 3.44
N GLN A 271 4.52 12.90 2.41
CA GLN A 271 4.13 13.68 1.22
C GLN A 271 3.30 14.93 1.60
N VAL A 272 2.33 14.77 2.51
CA VAL A 272 1.48 15.87 2.97
C VAL A 272 2.30 16.93 3.70
N GLU A 273 3.21 16.53 4.57
CA GLU A 273 4.07 17.48 5.28
C GLU A 273 5.09 18.17 4.35
N CYS A 274 5.57 17.49 3.30
CA CYS A 274 6.31 18.13 2.19
C CYS A 274 5.47 19.22 1.52
N ARG A 275 4.23 18.89 1.13
CA ARG A 275 3.32 19.87 0.49
C ARG A 275 3.09 21.08 1.38
N LYS A 276 2.72 20.85 2.65
CA LYS A 276 2.50 21.93 3.63
C LYS A 276 3.72 22.82 3.81
N ALA A 277 4.93 22.24 3.87
CA ALA A 277 6.16 23.02 4.00
C ALA A 277 6.50 23.84 2.75
N VAL A 278 6.24 23.29 1.56
CA VAL A 278 6.42 23.97 0.27
C VAL A 278 5.41 25.11 0.10
N GLU A 279 4.15 24.87 0.43
CA GLU A 279 3.09 25.89 0.43
C GLU A 279 3.40 27.01 1.43
N ALA A 280 3.84 26.66 2.65
CA ALA A 280 4.25 27.64 3.66
C ALA A 280 5.49 28.46 3.24
N ALA A 281 6.33 27.92 2.36
CA ALA A 281 7.46 28.63 1.76
C ALA A 281 7.05 29.50 0.56
N GLY A 282 5.78 29.52 0.17
CA GLY A 282 5.24 30.35 -0.91
C GLY A 282 5.31 29.74 -2.30
N PHE A 283 5.65 28.45 -2.43
CA PHE A 283 5.87 27.79 -3.72
C PHE A 283 4.68 26.94 -4.22
N GLY A 284 3.53 26.97 -3.55
CA GLY A 284 2.39 26.08 -3.84
C GLY A 284 1.92 26.08 -5.30
N GLY A 285 1.90 27.24 -5.95
CA GLY A 285 1.48 27.37 -7.37
C GLY A 285 2.55 26.97 -8.40
N GLU A 286 3.81 26.79 -7.98
CA GLU A 286 4.95 26.54 -8.86
C GLU A 286 5.44 25.08 -8.82
N ILE A 287 4.87 24.25 -7.94
CA ILE A 287 5.32 22.88 -7.66
C ILE A 287 5.49 22.09 -8.95
N ASP A 288 4.45 21.99 -9.77
CA ASP A 288 4.47 21.17 -10.99
C ASP A 288 5.53 21.67 -11.99
N GLY A 289 5.67 23.00 -12.13
CA GLY A 289 6.67 23.62 -12.99
C GLY A 289 8.10 23.38 -12.51
N TYR A 290 8.34 23.42 -11.20
CA TYR A 290 9.65 23.09 -10.62
C TYR A 290 9.96 21.60 -10.73
N GLU A 291 9.03 20.71 -10.36
CA GLU A 291 9.22 19.27 -10.47
C GLU A 291 9.49 18.82 -11.91
N ALA A 292 8.80 19.41 -12.89
CA ALA A 292 9.06 19.14 -14.31
C ALA A 292 10.47 19.57 -14.74
N ARG A 293 10.93 20.76 -14.33
CA ARG A 293 12.29 21.26 -14.62
C ARG A 293 13.37 20.39 -13.96
N ILE A 294 13.19 20.01 -12.70
CA ILE A 294 14.11 19.13 -11.97
C ILE A 294 14.22 17.77 -12.69
N LYS A 295 13.08 17.18 -13.06
CA LYS A 295 13.04 15.90 -13.79
C LYS A 295 13.74 15.99 -15.15
N ALA A 296 13.54 17.08 -15.89
CA ALA A 296 14.16 17.29 -17.19
C ALA A 296 15.69 17.48 -17.10
N ALA A 297 16.17 18.16 -16.06
CA ALA A 297 17.59 18.40 -15.86
C ALA A 297 18.36 17.14 -15.45
N GLY A 298 17.73 16.23 -14.70
CA GLY A 298 18.33 14.95 -14.31
C GLY A 298 19.58 15.07 -13.43
N LEU A 299 19.67 16.16 -12.64
CA LEU A 299 20.78 16.43 -11.73
C LEU A 299 20.79 15.47 -10.52
N ALA A 300 21.89 15.47 -9.76
CA ALA A 300 21.99 14.67 -8.56
C ALA A 300 20.97 15.13 -7.49
N PRO A 301 20.52 14.24 -6.58
CA PRO A 301 19.58 14.63 -5.53
C PRO A 301 20.12 15.79 -4.68
N GLY A 302 19.31 16.84 -4.51
CA GLY A 302 19.67 18.06 -3.79
C GLY A 302 20.19 19.20 -4.68
N GLU A 303 20.63 18.90 -5.90
CA GLU A 303 21.06 19.91 -6.87
C GLU A 303 19.87 20.44 -7.68
N MET A 304 19.72 21.77 -7.75
CA MET A 304 18.62 22.42 -8.47
C MET A 304 19.08 22.98 -9.82
N PRO A 305 18.30 22.80 -10.90
CA PRO A 305 18.60 23.43 -12.17
C PRO A 305 18.31 24.93 -12.14
N GLU A 306 18.81 25.64 -13.14
CA GLU A 306 18.49 27.06 -13.33
C GLU A 306 16.97 27.30 -13.37
N GLY A 307 16.53 28.38 -12.71
CA GLY A 307 15.11 28.73 -12.62
C GLY A 307 14.31 27.95 -11.57
N VAL A 308 14.95 27.09 -10.77
CA VAL A 308 14.36 26.45 -9.58
C VAL A 308 15.10 26.94 -8.33
N PRO A 309 14.44 27.69 -7.43
CA PRO A 309 15.07 28.20 -6.21
C PRO A 309 15.56 27.07 -5.29
N THR A 310 16.72 27.23 -4.65
CA THR A 310 17.22 26.25 -3.67
C THR A 310 16.30 26.17 -2.44
N GLU A 311 15.63 27.27 -2.10
CA GLU A 311 14.65 27.36 -1.01
C GLU A 311 13.46 26.42 -1.22
N TYR A 312 13.09 26.13 -2.48
CA TYR A 312 12.08 25.13 -2.82
C TYR A 312 12.51 23.74 -2.37
N GLN A 313 13.73 23.33 -2.74
CA GLN A 313 14.30 22.06 -2.30
C GLN A 313 14.38 21.98 -0.78
N GLN A 314 14.87 23.03 -0.12
CA GLN A 314 14.92 23.08 1.34
C GLN A 314 13.53 22.98 1.99
N ALA A 315 12.48 23.50 1.35
CA ALA A 315 11.11 23.35 1.84
C ALA A 315 10.62 21.89 1.77
N VAL A 316 10.93 21.18 0.67
CA VAL A 316 10.68 19.74 0.56
C VAL A 316 11.42 18.97 1.66
N GLU A 317 12.70 19.28 1.89
CA GLU A 317 13.50 18.60 2.92
C GLU A 317 12.99 18.86 4.35
N ARG A 318 12.57 20.10 4.65
CA ARG A 318 11.92 20.45 5.92
C ARG A 318 10.63 19.67 6.11
N GLY A 319 9.76 19.64 5.10
CA GLY A 319 8.50 18.91 5.17
C GLY A 319 8.71 17.40 5.29
N TRP A 320 9.73 16.84 4.63
CA TRP A 320 10.12 15.44 4.79
C TRP A 320 10.50 15.11 6.24
N ALA A 321 11.34 15.94 6.87
CA ALA A 321 11.70 15.79 8.28
C ALA A 321 10.48 15.98 9.21
N ASN A 322 9.60 16.94 8.91
CA ASN A 322 8.35 17.15 9.66
C ASN A 322 7.43 15.93 9.59
N GLY A 323 7.31 15.29 8.43
CA GLY A 323 6.58 14.04 8.24
C GLY A 323 7.10 12.92 9.13
N LEU A 324 8.42 12.73 9.18
CA LEU A 324 9.02 11.71 10.06
C LEU A 324 8.76 11.99 11.54
N ARG A 325 8.87 13.25 11.97
CA ARG A 325 8.56 13.66 13.36
C ARG A 325 7.08 13.49 13.69
N LEU A 326 6.19 13.72 12.73
CA LEU A 326 4.77 13.47 12.88
C LEU A 326 4.50 11.97 13.09
N ILE A 327 5.10 11.11 12.27
CA ILE A 327 5.00 9.65 12.44
C ILE A 327 5.56 9.21 13.79
N GLN A 328 6.67 9.80 14.24
CA GLN A 328 7.24 9.52 15.55
C GLN A 328 6.25 9.80 16.69
N LYS A 329 5.56 10.95 16.65
CA LYS A 329 4.53 11.31 17.65
C LYS A 329 3.32 10.39 17.60
N ILE A 330 2.86 10.02 16.39
CA ILE A 330 1.79 9.01 16.23
C ILE A 330 2.23 7.67 16.82
N GLY A 331 3.47 7.25 16.57
CA GLY A 331 4.07 6.05 17.17
C GLY A 331 4.23 6.13 18.69
N ALA A 332 4.46 7.32 19.24
CA ALA A 332 4.52 7.56 20.68
C ALA A 332 3.14 7.44 21.36
N ASN A 333 2.07 7.70 20.62
CA ASN A 333 0.69 7.47 21.05
C ASN A 333 0.22 6.02 20.84
N ALA A 334 1.02 5.17 20.18
CA ALA A 334 0.64 3.80 19.87
C ALA A 334 0.42 2.96 21.13
N ARG A 335 -0.66 2.19 21.14
CA ARG A 335 -0.87 1.07 22.05
C ARG A 335 -0.02 -0.13 21.64
N TYR A 336 0.03 -0.40 20.34
CA TYR A 336 0.77 -1.53 19.76
C TYR A 336 1.07 -1.26 18.28
N PHE A 337 2.01 -2.05 17.75
CA PHE A 337 2.16 -2.33 16.32
C PHE A 337 1.84 -3.81 16.09
N THR A 338 0.90 -4.10 15.19
CA THR A 338 0.52 -5.48 14.83
C THR A 338 1.05 -5.88 13.46
N ASP A 339 1.37 -7.16 13.28
CA ASP A 339 1.75 -7.70 11.97
C ASP A 339 0.57 -7.79 10.98
N SER A 340 -0.67 -7.60 11.44
CA SER A 340 -1.87 -7.67 10.60
C SER A 340 -2.60 -6.33 10.53
N ALA A 341 -2.60 -5.70 9.35
CA ALA A 341 -3.28 -4.42 9.16
C ALA A 341 -4.81 -4.48 9.40
N SER A 342 -5.45 -5.63 9.17
CA SER A 342 -6.90 -5.79 9.42
C SER A 342 -7.27 -5.85 10.91
N LYS A 343 -6.30 -6.15 11.79
CA LYS A 343 -6.54 -6.18 13.24
C LYS A 343 -6.82 -4.78 13.81
N VAL A 344 -6.25 -3.73 13.21
CA VAL A 344 -6.42 -2.36 13.71
C VAL A 344 -7.91 -1.94 13.67
N PRO A 345 -8.61 -2.00 12.52
CA PRO A 345 -10.05 -1.73 12.48
C PRO A 345 -10.85 -2.60 13.46
N LEU A 346 -10.57 -3.91 13.55
CA LEU A 346 -11.27 -4.82 14.48
C LEU A 346 -11.16 -4.35 15.93
N ASP A 347 -9.95 -4.00 16.37
CA ASP A 347 -9.72 -3.51 17.74
C ASP A 347 -10.37 -2.13 17.97
N VAL A 348 -10.45 -1.28 16.94
CA VAL A 348 -11.19 -0.01 17.01
C VAL A 348 -12.70 -0.26 17.12
N GLY A 349 -13.25 -1.15 16.31
CA GLY A 349 -14.66 -1.54 16.35
C GLY A 349 -15.08 -2.10 17.71
N MET A 350 -14.24 -2.94 18.31
CA MET A 350 -14.44 -3.48 19.66
C MET A 350 -14.17 -2.47 20.79
N GLY A 351 -13.63 -1.29 20.47
CA GLY A 351 -13.23 -0.28 21.47
C GLY A 351 -11.96 -0.63 22.26
N ASN A 352 -11.18 -1.63 21.82
CA ASN A 352 -9.86 -1.97 22.38
C ASN A 352 -8.78 -0.94 22.01
N ALA A 353 -8.93 -0.30 20.84
CA ALA A 353 -8.18 0.87 20.39
C ALA A 353 -9.16 2.03 20.15
N ALA A 354 -8.69 3.27 20.28
CA ALA A 354 -9.53 4.45 20.07
C ALA A 354 -9.52 4.91 18.61
N ALA A 355 -8.38 4.80 17.95
CA ALA A 355 -8.23 5.08 16.53
C ALA A 355 -7.03 4.32 15.95
N GLY A 356 -6.92 4.30 14.63
CA GLY A 356 -5.78 3.70 13.95
C GLY A 356 -5.80 3.94 12.44
N LEU A 357 -4.63 3.76 11.83
CA LEU A 357 -4.48 3.85 10.38
C LEU A 357 -5.11 2.60 9.73
N ALA A 358 -5.92 2.82 8.70
CA ALA A 358 -6.58 1.76 7.97
C ALA A 358 -6.64 2.08 6.48
N ILE A 359 -6.61 1.04 5.66
CA ILE A 359 -7.08 1.13 4.27
C ILE A 359 -8.62 1.16 4.29
N ASP A 360 -9.20 1.92 3.39
CA ASP A 360 -10.63 2.24 3.40
C ASP A 360 -11.58 1.05 3.55
N PHE A 361 -11.42 0.00 2.76
CA PHE A 361 -12.33 -1.11 2.76
C PHE A 361 -12.26 -1.90 4.08
N TYR A 362 -11.10 -1.97 4.75
CA TYR A 362 -11.05 -2.56 6.09
C TYR A 362 -11.75 -1.65 7.12
N GLY A 363 -11.50 -0.34 7.07
CA GLY A 363 -12.11 0.61 8.00
C GLY A 363 -13.63 0.71 7.84
N ARG A 364 -14.11 0.86 6.60
CA ARG A 364 -15.54 0.99 6.26
C ARG A 364 -16.30 -0.29 6.51
N TYR A 365 -15.77 -1.44 6.08
CA TYR A 365 -16.40 -2.73 6.36
C TYR A 365 -16.56 -2.98 7.85
N GLU A 366 -15.49 -2.75 8.62
CA GLU A 366 -15.54 -2.96 10.06
C GLU A 366 -16.48 -1.97 10.75
N ALA A 367 -16.56 -0.71 10.31
CA ALA A 367 -17.53 0.24 10.83
C ALA A 367 -18.97 -0.25 10.63
N ILE A 368 -19.31 -0.79 9.45
CA ILE A 368 -20.64 -1.37 9.19
C ILE A 368 -20.91 -2.56 10.11
N VAL A 369 -19.96 -3.50 10.22
CA VAL A 369 -20.11 -4.71 11.04
C VAL A 369 -20.23 -4.38 12.53
N SER A 370 -19.38 -3.48 13.03
CA SER A 370 -19.35 -3.10 14.44
C SER A 370 -20.57 -2.29 14.86
N ASN A 371 -21.10 -1.43 13.98
CA ASN A 371 -22.30 -0.65 14.25
C ASN A 371 -23.58 -1.49 14.14
N GLY A 372 -23.66 -2.37 13.13
CA GLY A 372 -24.77 -3.30 12.89
C GLY A 372 -26.15 -2.63 12.90
N ASP A 373 -27.21 -3.41 13.15
CA ASP A 373 -28.58 -2.90 13.27
C ASP A 373 -28.90 -2.27 14.65
N ARG A 374 -27.90 -2.18 15.52
CA ARG A 374 -28.08 -1.75 16.93
C ARG A 374 -28.30 -0.25 17.07
N GLY A 375 -28.27 0.51 15.96
CA GLY A 375 -28.40 1.96 15.95
C GLY A 375 -27.27 2.69 16.68
N ARG A 376 -26.13 2.02 16.92
CA ARG A 376 -24.94 2.62 17.49
C ARG A 376 -23.98 2.99 16.37
N ASP A 377 -23.66 4.27 16.25
CA ASP A 377 -22.64 4.77 15.35
C ASP A 377 -21.30 4.91 16.10
N SER A 378 -20.86 3.81 16.74
CA SER A 378 -19.69 3.84 17.63
C SER A 378 -18.38 3.89 16.85
N MET A 379 -18.28 3.19 15.72
CA MET A 379 -17.08 3.19 14.86
C MET A 379 -17.32 3.93 13.56
N ALA A 380 -16.33 4.71 13.13
CA ALA A 380 -16.33 5.34 11.82
C ALA A 380 -14.96 5.25 11.15
N TYR A 381 -14.95 5.50 9.84
CA TYR A 381 -13.77 5.63 9.02
C TYR A 381 -13.83 6.94 8.24
N VAL A 382 -12.70 7.62 8.12
CA VAL A 382 -12.56 8.82 7.29
C VAL A 382 -11.29 8.73 6.46
N THR A 383 -11.40 9.12 5.19
CA THR A 383 -10.24 9.43 4.35
C THR A 383 -9.93 10.93 4.51
N PRO A 384 -8.78 11.30 5.11
CA PRO A 384 -8.38 12.71 5.27
C PRO A 384 -8.37 13.46 3.93
N ARG A 385 -9.21 14.49 3.81
CA ARG A 385 -9.38 15.25 2.57
C ARG A 385 -8.11 16.02 2.23
N GLY A 386 -7.58 15.82 1.01
CA GLY A 386 -6.32 16.43 0.57
C GLY A 386 -5.08 15.94 1.30
N GLU A 387 -5.23 14.86 2.08
CA GLU A 387 -4.14 14.22 2.81
C GLU A 387 -4.04 12.70 2.53
N SER A 388 -4.89 12.14 1.66
CA SER A 388 -4.76 10.76 1.17
C SER A 388 -4.71 10.74 -0.35
N GLY A 389 -3.75 9.98 -0.89
CA GLY A 389 -3.77 9.57 -2.30
C GLY A 389 -4.81 8.49 -2.58
N VAL A 390 -5.05 8.27 -3.87
CA VAL A 390 -5.94 7.22 -4.39
C VAL A 390 -5.09 6.28 -5.24
N SER A 391 -4.79 5.11 -4.70
CA SER A 391 -3.92 4.13 -5.35
C SER A 391 -4.75 3.02 -6.00
N ALA A 392 -4.23 2.44 -7.08
CA ALA A 392 -4.84 1.30 -7.74
C ALA A 392 -4.16 -0.04 -7.36
N ASP A 393 -4.96 -1.09 -7.25
CA ASP A 393 -4.46 -2.47 -7.08
C ASP A 393 -4.25 -3.11 -8.47
N PRO A 394 -3.02 -3.54 -8.82
CA PRO A 394 -2.70 -3.99 -10.16
C PRO A 394 -3.13 -5.44 -10.43
N ILE A 395 -3.48 -5.73 -11.68
CA ILE A 395 -3.43 -7.08 -12.28
C ILE A 395 -2.37 -7.07 -13.39
N SER A 396 -1.54 -8.11 -13.42
CA SER A 396 -0.42 -8.22 -14.36
C SER A 396 -0.31 -9.61 -14.95
N LEU A 397 0.09 -9.68 -16.22
CA LEU A 397 0.44 -10.92 -16.91
C LEU A 397 1.93 -11.23 -16.69
N LEU A 398 2.24 -12.44 -16.23
CA LEU A 398 3.61 -12.88 -16.03
C LEU A 398 4.22 -13.35 -17.35
N ARG A 399 5.51 -13.07 -17.53
CA ARG A 399 6.31 -13.57 -18.65
C ARG A 399 6.26 -15.10 -18.70
N GLY A 400 6.05 -15.65 -19.88
CA GLY A 400 5.95 -17.09 -20.08
C GLY A 400 4.74 -17.71 -19.38
N ALA A 401 3.63 -16.98 -19.24
CA ALA A 401 2.37 -17.48 -18.69
C ALA A 401 1.86 -18.70 -19.50
N PRO A 402 1.74 -19.90 -18.88
CA PRO A 402 1.29 -21.11 -19.59
C PRO A 402 -0.12 -21.02 -20.20
N HIS A 403 -1.02 -20.27 -19.56
CA HIS A 403 -2.42 -20.10 -19.95
C HIS A 403 -2.72 -18.65 -20.35
N ARG A 404 -1.86 -18.06 -21.17
CA ARG A 404 -1.93 -16.64 -21.59
C ARG A 404 -3.32 -16.21 -22.07
N GLU A 405 -3.97 -17.01 -22.89
CA GLU A 405 -5.30 -16.65 -23.44
C GLU A 405 -6.35 -16.50 -22.32
N THR A 406 -6.43 -17.48 -21.41
CA THR A 406 -7.31 -17.44 -20.24
C THR A 406 -6.96 -16.26 -19.32
N ALA A 407 -5.68 -15.98 -19.14
CA ALA A 407 -5.22 -14.85 -18.34
C ALA A 407 -5.65 -13.50 -18.92
N VAL A 408 -5.49 -13.29 -20.22
CA VAL A 408 -5.95 -12.06 -20.90
C VAL A 408 -7.47 -11.91 -20.80
N ARG A 409 -8.23 -13.01 -20.90
CA ARG A 409 -9.69 -13.01 -20.65
C ARG A 409 -10.04 -12.60 -19.22
N PHE A 410 -9.25 -13.02 -18.23
CA PHE A 410 -9.45 -12.60 -16.84
C PHE A 410 -9.17 -11.11 -16.62
N ILE A 411 -8.11 -10.56 -17.23
CA ILE A 411 -7.86 -9.09 -17.21
C ILE A 411 -9.04 -8.35 -17.85
N LYS A 412 -9.53 -8.83 -19.00
CA LYS A 412 -10.71 -8.27 -19.66
C LYS A 412 -11.94 -8.29 -18.75
N PHE A 413 -12.19 -9.39 -18.05
CA PHE A 413 -13.30 -9.50 -17.10
C PHE A 413 -13.14 -8.49 -15.96
N LEU A 414 -11.96 -8.43 -15.34
CA LEU A 414 -11.64 -7.52 -14.23
C LEU A 414 -11.86 -6.04 -14.58
N LEU A 415 -11.42 -5.61 -15.76
CA LEU A 415 -11.54 -4.21 -16.21
C LEU A 415 -12.91 -3.88 -16.81
N GLY A 416 -13.69 -4.89 -17.18
CA GLY A 416 -15.04 -4.74 -17.71
C GLY A 416 -16.07 -4.40 -16.63
N GLU A 417 -17.23 -3.90 -17.05
CA GLU A 417 -18.32 -3.52 -16.14
C GLU A 417 -18.73 -4.68 -15.20
N GLU A 418 -18.80 -5.91 -15.71
CA GLU A 418 -19.19 -7.09 -14.93
C GLU A 418 -18.22 -7.41 -13.80
N GLY A 419 -16.91 -7.33 -14.05
CA GLY A 419 -15.91 -7.51 -12.99
C GLY A 419 -15.92 -6.35 -11.99
N GLN A 420 -16.26 -5.14 -12.43
CA GLN A 420 -16.28 -3.95 -11.57
C GLN A 420 -17.48 -3.91 -10.62
N LYS A 421 -18.61 -4.53 -10.99
CA LYS A 421 -19.78 -4.68 -10.10
C LYS A 421 -19.41 -5.37 -8.79
N LEU A 422 -18.55 -6.39 -8.84
CA LEU A 422 -18.13 -7.16 -7.66
C LEU A 422 -17.49 -6.30 -6.57
N TRP A 423 -16.79 -5.21 -6.93
CA TRP A 423 -16.10 -4.36 -5.96
C TRP A 423 -17.06 -3.62 -5.04
N GLY A 424 -18.09 -2.99 -5.60
CA GLY A 424 -18.94 -2.04 -4.87
C GLY A 424 -20.37 -2.53 -4.57
N TYR A 425 -20.86 -3.54 -5.29
CA TYR A 425 -22.25 -3.99 -5.15
C TYR A 425 -22.49 -4.71 -3.82
N ARG A 426 -23.72 -4.62 -3.31
CA ARG A 426 -24.17 -5.41 -2.15
C ARG A 426 -24.25 -6.89 -2.50
N VAL A 427 -24.11 -7.73 -1.48
CA VAL A 427 -24.26 -9.19 -1.62
C VAL A 427 -25.67 -9.52 -2.09
N GLY A 428 -25.78 -10.35 -3.14
CA GLY A 428 -27.04 -10.81 -3.70
C GLY A 428 -27.62 -9.92 -4.82
N GLU A 429 -27.02 -8.76 -5.10
CA GLU A 429 -27.40 -7.93 -6.24
C GLU A 429 -27.06 -8.61 -7.58
N PRO A 430 -27.86 -8.42 -8.65
CA PRO A 430 -27.57 -8.99 -9.96
C PRO A 430 -26.18 -8.60 -10.50
N GLY A 431 -25.33 -9.60 -10.76
CA GLY A 431 -23.95 -9.41 -11.20
C GLY A 431 -22.98 -8.91 -10.11
N GLY A 432 -23.46 -8.78 -8.87
CA GLY A 432 -22.66 -8.45 -7.70
C GLY A 432 -22.09 -9.69 -6.99
N PRO A 433 -21.44 -9.49 -5.83
CA PRO A 433 -20.91 -10.60 -5.04
C PRO A 433 -22.04 -11.47 -4.45
N GLN A 434 -21.74 -12.73 -4.16
CA GLN A 434 -22.71 -13.70 -3.67
C GLN A 434 -22.54 -14.08 -2.20
N LYS A 435 -21.32 -14.09 -1.70
CA LYS A 435 -21.02 -14.52 -0.33
C LYS A 435 -20.42 -13.39 0.50
N TYR A 436 -19.49 -12.63 -0.07
CA TYR A 436 -18.73 -11.61 0.63
C TYR A 436 -18.90 -10.24 -0.02
N ALA A 437 -19.31 -9.24 0.76
CA ALA A 437 -19.24 -7.86 0.32
C ALA A 437 -17.77 -7.44 0.23
N LEU A 438 -17.31 -7.02 -0.96
CA LEU A 438 -15.92 -6.57 -1.14
C LEU A 438 -15.72 -5.11 -0.69
N GLN A 439 -16.74 -4.27 -0.88
CA GLN A 439 -16.78 -2.86 -0.49
C GLN A 439 -15.54 -2.06 -0.92
N ARG A 440 -15.03 -2.29 -2.14
CA ARG A 440 -13.92 -1.53 -2.71
C ARG A 440 -14.43 -0.59 -3.79
N PHE A 441 -13.63 0.41 -4.12
CA PHE A 441 -13.99 1.42 -5.11
C PHE A 441 -13.73 0.92 -6.54
N PRO A 442 -14.76 0.74 -7.37
CA PRO A 442 -14.58 0.43 -8.78
C PRO A 442 -13.67 1.49 -9.44
N ILE A 443 -12.80 1.07 -10.35
CA ILE A 443 -11.85 1.98 -11.00
C ILE A 443 -12.45 2.69 -12.22
N ARG A 444 -13.54 2.18 -12.79
CA ARG A 444 -14.14 2.77 -14.00
C ARG A 444 -14.87 4.08 -13.69
N ARG A 445 -14.69 5.07 -14.58
CA ARG A 445 -15.26 6.41 -14.47
C ARG A 445 -16.79 6.44 -14.50
N ASP A 446 -17.41 5.45 -15.13
CA ASP A 446 -18.86 5.30 -15.27
C ASP A 446 -19.56 4.79 -13.99
N PHE A 447 -18.81 4.48 -12.92
CA PHE A 447 -19.32 4.23 -11.57
C PHE A 447 -19.39 5.49 -10.69
N TYR A 448 -19.05 6.67 -11.21
CA TYR A 448 -19.01 7.93 -10.46
C TYR A 448 -19.78 9.04 -11.19
N PRO A 449 -20.31 10.06 -10.47
CA PRO A 449 -20.99 11.20 -11.11
C PRO A 449 -20.12 11.85 -12.17
N SER A 450 -20.71 12.27 -13.29
CA SER A 450 -20.00 12.82 -14.43
C SER A 450 -20.82 13.89 -15.15
N GLU A 451 -20.13 14.87 -15.73
CA GLU A 451 -20.76 15.79 -16.68
C GLU A 451 -21.10 15.12 -18.02
N ASN A 452 -20.45 13.99 -18.33
CA ASN A 452 -20.81 13.18 -19.49
C ASN A 452 -22.16 12.48 -19.25
N PRO A 453 -23.21 12.74 -20.06
CA PRO A 453 -24.55 12.19 -19.82
C PRO A 453 -24.61 10.66 -19.80
N ALA A 454 -23.78 9.98 -20.60
CA ALA A 454 -23.73 8.53 -20.65
C ALA A 454 -23.13 7.94 -19.36
N PHE A 455 -22.06 8.55 -18.84
CA PHE A 455 -21.45 8.15 -17.58
C PHE A 455 -22.35 8.51 -16.39
N GLN A 456 -23.04 9.64 -16.41
CA GLN A 456 -24.02 9.98 -15.37
C GLN A 456 -25.17 8.95 -15.35
N ALA A 457 -25.70 8.58 -16.50
CA ALA A 457 -26.73 7.54 -16.58
C ALA A 457 -26.22 6.18 -16.11
N ALA A 458 -24.96 5.82 -16.39
CA ALA A 458 -24.35 4.61 -15.87
C ALA A 458 -24.19 4.64 -14.34
N TYR A 459 -23.70 5.76 -13.80
CA TYR A 459 -23.57 5.98 -12.37
C TYR A 459 -24.90 5.80 -11.64
N GLU A 460 -25.99 6.42 -12.10
CA GLU A 460 -27.30 6.26 -11.44
C GLU A 460 -27.80 4.81 -11.48
N ARG A 461 -27.52 4.05 -12.56
CA ARG A 461 -27.82 2.61 -12.60
C ARG A 461 -27.01 1.84 -11.56
N HIS A 462 -25.72 2.12 -11.43
CA HIS A 462 -24.84 1.42 -10.49
C HIS A 462 -25.16 1.77 -9.03
N ARG A 463 -25.41 3.05 -8.75
CA ARG A 463 -25.72 3.60 -7.42
C ARG A 463 -26.87 2.88 -6.73
N ALA A 464 -27.87 2.42 -7.49
CA ALA A 464 -28.99 1.67 -6.94
C ALA A 464 -28.57 0.33 -6.28
N HIS A 465 -27.42 -0.23 -6.65
CA HIS A 465 -26.93 -1.54 -6.20
C HIS A 465 -25.71 -1.47 -5.28
N THR A 466 -24.97 -0.35 -5.25
CA THR A 466 -23.75 -0.22 -4.45
C THR A 466 -24.04 -0.12 -2.96
N THR A 467 -23.12 -0.62 -2.13
CA THR A 467 -23.23 -0.47 -0.67
C THR A 467 -23.12 1.00 -0.27
N ASP A 468 -22.19 1.72 -0.91
CA ASP A 468 -21.87 3.11 -0.67
C ASP A 468 -22.34 3.98 -1.84
N ASP A 469 -22.75 5.22 -1.55
CA ASP A 469 -23.03 6.23 -2.56
C ASP A 469 -21.71 6.89 -3.01
N LEU A 470 -21.19 6.48 -4.17
CA LEU A 470 -19.93 6.98 -4.73
C LEU A 470 -20.00 8.44 -5.22
N GLY A 471 -21.17 9.09 -5.14
CA GLY A 471 -21.31 10.52 -5.36
C GLY A 471 -20.96 11.39 -4.16
N GLU A 472 -20.93 10.80 -2.96
CA GLU A 472 -20.60 11.50 -1.73
C GLU A 472 -19.15 12.02 -1.77
N PRO A 473 -18.87 13.27 -1.33
CA PRO A 473 -17.54 13.87 -1.43
C PRO A 473 -16.40 13.07 -0.77
N VAL A 474 -16.71 12.26 0.24
CA VAL A 474 -15.73 11.44 1.00
C VAL A 474 -15.60 10.00 0.48
N LEU A 475 -16.42 9.59 -0.50
CA LEU A 475 -16.42 8.26 -1.11
C LEU A 475 -16.14 8.29 -2.62
N ASN A 476 -16.21 9.48 -3.22
CA ASN A 476 -15.88 9.68 -4.62
C ASN A 476 -14.36 9.66 -4.82
N ALA A 477 -13.81 8.52 -5.23
CA ALA A 477 -12.38 8.32 -5.44
C ALA A 477 -11.76 9.31 -6.44
N TYR A 478 -12.50 9.74 -7.48
CA TYR A 478 -12.00 10.74 -8.44
C TYR A 478 -11.88 12.13 -7.80
N ARG A 479 -12.89 12.58 -7.04
CA ARG A 479 -12.81 13.85 -6.30
C ARG A 479 -11.75 13.83 -5.19
N LEU A 480 -11.57 12.69 -4.54
CA LEU A 480 -10.51 12.51 -3.54
C LEU A 480 -9.12 12.61 -4.19
N ALA A 481 -8.94 12.00 -5.36
CA ALA A 481 -7.71 12.11 -6.13
C ALA A 481 -7.42 13.56 -6.56
N GLU A 482 -8.42 14.34 -6.95
CA GLU A 482 -8.23 15.76 -7.30
C GLU A 482 -7.71 16.61 -6.13
N ALA A 483 -8.06 16.25 -4.89
CA ALA A 483 -7.70 17.03 -3.70
C ALA A 483 -6.24 16.80 -3.24
N TYR A 484 -5.55 15.77 -3.75
CA TYR A 484 -4.21 15.39 -3.33
C TYR A 484 -3.34 15.05 -4.55
N VAL A 485 -2.24 15.80 -4.72
CA VAL A 485 -1.26 15.53 -5.78
C VAL A 485 -0.02 14.85 -5.18
N TYR A 486 0.32 13.68 -5.73
CA TYR A 486 1.50 12.91 -5.37
C TYR A 486 2.71 13.35 -6.19
N HIS A 487 3.79 13.77 -5.52
CA HIS A 487 5.05 14.11 -6.18
C HIS A 487 6.10 13.03 -5.92
N SER A 488 6.29 12.12 -6.87
CA SER A 488 7.13 10.93 -6.69
C SER A 488 8.56 11.24 -6.20
N ARG A 489 9.13 12.37 -6.60
CA ARG A 489 10.48 12.78 -6.20
C ARG A 489 10.60 12.93 -4.69
N TRP A 490 9.55 13.41 -4.02
CA TRP A 490 9.61 13.75 -2.61
C TRP A 490 9.76 12.54 -1.69
N THR A 491 9.11 11.41 -2.02
CA THR A 491 9.06 10.24 -1.11
C THR A 491 9.26 8.86 -1.75
N ALA A 492 9.04 8.68 -3.06
CA ALA A 492 9.01 7.33 -3.65
C ALA A 492 10.32 6.55 -3.45
N GLY A 493 11.45 7.26 -3.52
CA GLY A 493 12.79 6.68 -3.31
C GLY A 493 13.05 6.20 -1.88
N TYR A 494 12.23 6.62 -0.92
CA TYR A 494 12.37 6.30 0.51
C TYR A 494 11.43 5.19 0.97
N PHE A 495 10.56 4.66 0.10
CA PHE A 495 9.52 3.70 0.51
C PHE A 495 10.09 2.51 1.31
N GLY A 496 11.24 1.96 0.88
CA GLY A 496 11.95 0.92 1.63
C GLY A 496 12.55 1.44 2.94
N LEU A 497 13.21 2.60 2.90
CA LEU A 497 13.85 3.26 4.04
C LEU A 497 12.84 3.57 5.16
N PHE A 498 11.67 4.11 4.83
CA PHE A 498 10.63 4.46 5.80
C PHE A 498 10.16 3.25 6.59
N ARG A 499 9.99 2.09 5.95
CA ARG A 499 9.58 0.86 6.65
C ARG A 499 10.58 0.49 7.73
N ASP A 500 11.88 0.56 7.42
CA ASP A 500 12.96 0.23 8.34
C ASP A 500 13.15 1.30 9.41
N LEU A 501 13.09 2.58 9.02
CA LEU A 501 13.21 3.69 9.95
C LEU A 501 12.07 3.71 10.98
N ILE A 502 10.82 3.55 10.55
CA ILE A 502 9.65 3.51 11.44
C ILE A 502 9.74 2.33 12.39
N ARG A 503 10.23 1.18 11.91
CA ARG A 503 10.48 0.02 12.77
C ARG A 503 11.50 0.35 13.87
N ALA A 504 12.67 0.88 13.52
CA ALA A 504 13.68 1.27 14.50
C ALA A 504 13.15 2.34 15.47
N MET A 505 12.49 3.37 14.93
CA MET A 505 12.03 4.57 15.63
C MET A 505 10.86 4.32 16.57
N CYS A 506 9.86 3.54 16.16
CA CYS A 506 8.57 3.41 16.86
C CYS A 506 8.31 2.00 17.43
N MET A 507 9.00 0.97 16.93
CA MET A 507 8.77 -0.42 17.34
C MET A 507 9.92 -0.94 18.21
N ASP A 508 11.13 -1.02 17.64
CA ASP A 508 12.30 -1.60 18.32
C ASP A 508 12.79 -0.72 19.49
N ALA A 509 12.66 0.60 19.36
CA ALA A 509 12.83 1.60 20.44
C ALA A 509 11.48 2.10 21.02
N GLY A 510 10.37 1.41 20.73
CA GLY A 510 9.02 1.88 21.03
C GLY A 510 8.68 1.95 22.52
N VAL A 511 9.30 1.10 23.34
CA VAL A 511 9.11 1.12 24.81
C VAL A 511 9.67 2.43 25.37
N GLU A 512 10.88 2.78 24.98
CA GLU A 512 11.57 3.99 25.37
C GLU A 512 10.87 5.23 24.82
N LEU A 513 10.39 5.19 23.57
CA LEU A 513 9.61 6.26 22.95
C LEU A 513 8.38 6.61 23.79
N ARG A 514 7.55 5.60 24.12
CA ARG A 514 6.33 5.80 24.91
C ARG A 514 6.63 6.26 26.33
N ALA A 515 7.71 5.77 26.94
CA ALA A 515 8.15 6.23 28.25
C ALA A 515 8.56 7.71 28.23
N ALA A 516 9.36 8.12 27.25
CA ALA A 516 9.77 9.51 27.09
C ALA A 516 8.58 10.44 26.81
N TRP A 517 7.66 10.00 25.97
CA TRP A 517 6.44 10.75 25.65
C TRP A 517 5.53 10.91 26.86
N LYS A 518 5.38 9.85 27.68
CA LYS A 518 4.66 9.95 28.96
C LYS A 518 5.27 10.99 29.89
N GLU A 519 6.59 11.02 30.04
CA GLU A 519 7.27 12.01 30.88
C GLU A 519 7.05 13.44 30.36
N ILE A 520 7.04 13.63 29.04
CA ILE A 520 6.70 14.92 28.40
C ILE A 520 5.26 15.31 28.69
N ILE A 521 4.30 14.37 28.60
CA ILE A 521 2.89 14.61 28.94
C ILE A 521 2.75 15.01 30.41
N ASP A 522 3.33 14.23 31.31
CA ASP A 522 3.26 14.45 32.76
C ASP A 522 3.93 15.78 33.16
N ALA A 523 4.93 16.24 32.40
CA ALA A 523 5.61 17.53 32.58
C ALA A 523 4.88 18.73 31.92
N GLY A 524 3.59 18.58 31.57
CA GLY A 524 2.76 19.66 31.02
C GLY A 524 2.65 19.67 29.49
N GLY A 525 3.11 18.59 28.83
CA GLY A 525 2.97 18.37 27.40
C GLY A 525 4.10 18.96 26.54
N PRO A 526 4.05 18.71 25.21
CA PRO A 526 5.13 19.06 24.28
C PRO A 526 5.55 20.52 24.30
N ALA A 527 4.57 21.45 24.35
CA ALA A 527 4.83 22.89 24.35
C ALA A 527 5.58 23.35 25.61
N ALA A 528 5.37 22.70 26.75
CA ALA A 528 6.06 22.99 28.01
C ALA A 528 7.48 22.41 28.09
N CYS A 529 7.81 21.47 27.19
CA CYS A 529 9.05 20.69 27.21
C CYS A 529 9.90 20.81 25.93
N PRO A 530 10.25 22.03 25.46
CA PRO A 530 10.91 22.22 24.17
C PRO A 530 12.28 21.52 24.06
N ARG A 531 13.05 21.44 25.16
CA ARG A 531 14.34 20.72 25.20
C ARG A 531 14.14 19.21 25.07
N ALA A 532 13.13 18.65 25.72
CA ALA A 532 12.82 17.22 25.61
C ALA A 532 12.31 16.91 24.20
N MET A 533 11.48 17.78 23.62
CA MET A 533 11.01 17.64 22.23
C MET A 533 12.16 17.68 21.23
N ALA A 534 13.13 18.59 21.38
CA ALA A 534 14.31 18.65 20.52
C ALA A 534 15.18 17.38 20.59
N ALA A 535 15.26 16.73 21.75
CA ALA A 535 15.94 15.44 21.89
C ALA A 535 15.12 14.29 21.29
N LEU A 536 13.80 14.29 21.50
CA LEU A 536 12.87 13.29 20.97
C LEU A 536 12.87 13.27 19.44
N GLU A 537 12.72 14.44 18.82
CA GLU A 537 12.50 14.65 17.38
C GLU A 537 13.80 14.69 16.54
N ARG A 538 14.93 14.32 17.15
CA ARG A 538 16.23 14.19 16.47
C ARG A 538 16.18 13.00 15.51
N LEU A 539 16.61 13.23 14.27
CA LEU A 539 16.77 12.17 13.26
C LEU A 539 18.10 11.42 13.49
N PRO A 540 18.26 10.22 12.93
CA PRO A 540 19.51 9.47 13.01
C PRO A 540 20.74 10.24 12.50
N GLU A 541 21.86 10.08 13.19
CA GLU A 541 23.16 10.71 12.89
C GLU A 541 24.24 9.67 12.54
N VAL A 542 23.97 8.39 12.81
CA VAL A 542 24.88 7.25 12.62
C VAL A 542 24.21 6.21 11.72
N PRO A 543 24.92 5.55 10.79
CA PRO A 543 26.36 5.70 10.48
C PRO A 543 26.73 7.02 9.78
N GLU A 544 25.74 7.74 9.28
CA GLU A 544 25.84 9.09 8.75
C GLU A 544 24.53 9.84 9.02
N PRO A 545 24.52 11.19 8.98
CA PRO A 545 23.30 11.98 9.16
C PRO A 545 22.20 11.59 8.18
N LEU A 546 21.03 11.23 8.70
CA LEU A 546 19.85 10.96 7.90
C LEU A 546 19.21 12.29 7.49
N THR A 547 19.41 12.64 6.22
CA THR A 547 18.79 13.76 5.54
C THR A 547 17.95 13.25 4.38
N TRP A 548 17.23 14.16 3.73
CA TRP A 548 16.57 13.84 2.47
C TRP A 548 17.58 13.28 1.45
N VAL A 549 18.71 13.97 1.21
CA VAL A 549 19.70 13.53 0.22
C VAL A 549 20.36 12.20 0.59
N SER A 550 20.84 12.04 1.83
CA SER A 550 21.54 10.81 2.23
C SER A 550 20.60 9.60 2.20
N GLY A 551 19.36 9.76 2.67
CA GLY A 551 18.36 8.68 2.74
C GLY A 551 18.08 7.98 1.41
N LEU A 552 18.19 8.67 0.26
CA LEU A 552 18.01 8.08 -1.08
C LEU A 552 19.07 7.04 -1.45
N THR A 553 20.22 7.08 -0.78
CA THR A 553 21.39 6.27 -1.13
C THR A 553 21.90 5.43 0.03
N MET A 554 21.45 5.67 1.27
CA MET A 554 21.86 4.89 2.45
C MET A 554 21.68 3.38 2.27
N ALA A 555 20.55 2.93 1.72
CA ALA A 555 20.29 1.51 1.51
C ALA A 555 21.21 0.85 0.46
N LYS A 556 21.94 1.64 -0.34
CA LYS A 556 22.97 1.16 -1.27
C LYS A 556 24.37 1.15 -0.63
N ARG A 557 24.60 2.01 0.37
CA ARG A 557 25.90 2.19 1.03
C ARG A 557 26.09 1.31 2.25
N HIS A 558 25.01 0.90 2.91
CA HIS A 558 25.05 0.19 4.18
C HIS A 558 24.20 -1.07 4.16
N ASP A 559 24.62 -2.08 4.92
CA ASP A 559 23.79 -3.24 5.19
C ASP A 559 22.55 -2.85 5.99
N ARG A 560 21.41 -3.45 5.64
CA ARG A 560 20.11 -3.14 6.25
C ARG A 560 20.08 -3.48 7.74
N ILE A 561 20.67 -4.59 8.16
CA ILE A 561 20.65 -5.04 9.55
C ILE A 561 21.51 -4.12 10.40
N ASP A 562 22.67 -3.71 9.89
CA ASP A 562 23.53 -2.74 10.57
C ASP A 562 22.83 -1.39 10.73
N LEU A 563 22.20 -0.86 9.68
CA LEU A 563 21.42 0.38 9.77
C LEU A 563 20.33 0.31 10.86
N LEU A 564 19.53 -0.76 10.85
CA LEU A 564 18.47 -0.96 11.85
C LEU A 564 19.04 -1.01 13.27
N ARG A 565 20.18 -1.68 13.47
CA ARG A 565 20.85 -1.76 14.76
C ARG A 565 21.31 -0.38 15.23
N GLU A 566 22.08 0.35 14.41
CA GLU A 566 22.61 1.66 14.78
C GLU A 566 21.51 2.65 15.09
N TRP A 567 20.47 2.72 14.25
CA TRP A 567 19.32 3.59 14.48
C TRP A 567 18.58 3.23 15.77
N THR A 568 18.36 1.94 16.03
CA THR A 568 17.67 1.52 17.26
C THR A 568 18.45 1.93 18.51
N ILE A 569 19.78 1.76 18.50
CA ILE A 569 20.64 2.18 19.62
C ILE A 569 20.54 3.70 19.82
N GLN A 570 20.64 4.48 18.75
CA GLN A 570 20.53 5.93 18.83
C GLN A 570 19.15 6.38 19.35
N PHE A 571 18.06 5.81 18.81
CA PHE A 571 16.70 6.14 19.25
C PHE A 571 16.48 5.84 20.73
N ARG A 572 16.96 4.69 21.23
CA ARG A 572 16.87 4.38 22.67
C ARG A 572 17.60 5.40 23.53
N ALA A 573 18.81 5.78 23.15
CA ALA A 573 19.60 6.78 23.87
C ALA A 573 18.92 8.15 23.86
N GLN A 574 18.39 8.58 22.72
CA GLN A 574 17.75 9.89 22.59
C GLN A 574 16.41 9.96 23.35
N TYR A 575 15.64 8.87 23.38
CA TYR A 575 14.40 8.82 24.15
C TYR A 575 14.68 8.82 25.66
N ALA A 576 15.73 8.15 26.12
CA ALA A 576 16.20 8.25 27.50
C ALA A 576 16.62 9.70 27.86
N GLU A 577 17.29 10.39 26.94
CA GLU A 577 17.64 11.82 27.08
C GLU A 577 16.39 12.70 27.18
N ALA A 578 15.42 12.53 26.27
CA ALA A 578 14.16 13.28 26.27
C ALA A 578 13.38 13.09 27.58
N ALA A 579 13.26 11.83 28.05
CA ALA A 579 12.64 11.51 29.33
C ALA A 579 13.31 12.22 30.51
N ARG A 580 14.66 12.24 30.54
CA ARG A 580 15.42 12.95 31.58
C ARG A 580 15.14 14.45 31.56
N LEU A 581 15.16 15.06 30.38
CA LEU A 581 14.91 16.49 30.20
C LEU A 581 13.48 16.89 30.62
N ALA A 582 12.48 16.05 30.34
CA ALA A 582 11.11 16.26 30.79
C ALA A 582 10.98 16.18 32.33
N ARG A 583 11.61 15.18 32.97
CA ARG A 583 11.65 15.08 34.44
C ARG A 583 12.35 16.26 35.11
N GLU A 584 13.42 16.77 34.50
CA GLU A 584 14.11 17.98 34.98
C GLU A 584 13.18 19.18 34.98
N ARG A 585 12.44 19.40 33.87
CA ARG A 585 11.44 20.46 33.74
C ARG A 585 10.36 20.37 34.83
N ALA A 586 9.82 19.18 35.06
CA ALA A 586 8.80 18.96 36.08
C ALA A 586 9.32 19.24 37.50
N ARG A 587 10.59 18.96 37.77
CA ARG A 587 11.22 19.27 39.07
C ARG A 587 11.39 20.78 39.28
N THR A 588 11.75 21.55 38.26
CA THR A 588 11.90 23.01 38.37
C THR A 588 10.59 23.72 38.70
N ASP A 589 9.46 23.18 38.26
CA ASP A 589 8.12 23.73 38.55
C ASP A 589 7.52 23.25 39.88
N SER A 590 8.14 22.27 40.55
CA SER A 590 7.69 21.85 41.87
C SER A 590 7.93 22.97 42.91
N PRO A 591 7.11 23.08 43.97
CA PRO A 591 7.29 24.09 45.03
C PRO A 591 8.72 24.10 45.61
N ALA A 592 9.33 22.92 45.77
CA ALA A 592 10.70 22.76 46.24
C ALA A 592 11.78 23.18 45.20
N GLY A 593 11.46 23.11 43.91
CA GLY A 593 12.31 23.60 42.82
C GLY A 593 12.27 25.12 42.70
N GLN A 594 11.10 25.72 42.89
CA GLN A 594 10.92 27.18 42.95
C GLN A 594 11.62 27.80 44.16
N GLU A 595 11.59 27.15 45.34
CA GLU A 595 12.35 27.58 46.52
C GLU A 595 13.88 27.56 46.28
N ARG A 596 14.41 26.54 45.60
CA ARG A 596 15.85 26.48 45.26
C ARG A 596 16.25 27.51 44.19
N GLY A 597 15.38 27.81 43.23
CA GLY A 597 15.62 28.87 42.24
C GLY A 597 15.54 30.29 42.80
N SER A 598 14.91 30.46 43.97
CA SER A 598 14.85 31.75 44.69
C SER A 598 16.04 32.01 45.63
N LEU A 599 16.95 31.02 45.77
CA LEU A 599 18.14 31.08 46.63
C LEU A 599 19.43 31.30 45.83
N GLU A 600 19.48 32.38 45.05
CA GLU A 600 20.70 33.06 44.56
C GLU A 600 20.17 34.36 43.90
N VAL A 601 20.48 35.60 44.31
CA VAL A 601 21.73 36.21 44.76
C VAL A 601 21.36 37.38 45.70
N ARG A 602 21.92 37.43 46.90
CA ARG A 602 22.14 38.71 47.61
C ARG A 602 23.64 39.04 47.51
N PRO A 603 23.97 40.32 47.26
CA PRO A 603 25.22 40.75 46.63
C PRO A 603 26.48 40.43 47.41
#